data_AF-A0AAJ1VZ92-F1
#
_entry.id   AF-A0AAJ1VZ92-F1
#
_cell.length_a   1.000
_cell.length_b   1.000
_cell.length_c   1.000
_cell.angle_alpha   90.00
_cell.angle_beta   90.00
_cell.angle_gamma   90.00
#
_symmetry.space_group_name_H-M   'P 1'
#
loop_
_entity.id
_entity.type
_entity.pdbx_description
1 polymer ?
#
loop_
_entity_poly.entity_id
_entity_poly.type
_entity_poly.pdbx_seq_one_letter_code
_entity_poly.pdbx_strand_id
1 'polypeptide(L)'
;MTNHFTTDRLRETSIKKYAPVIIGLSDGTEVELLSLLRLKQERRESILETIDDLQKLRDGDSEDDLSTEEYELLAESLSAIFPIIAKDHADRLLAELDHEDVEIKLDMLMQALTYWLQGAQVGEARNSLS
;
A
#
# COMPACT_ATOMS: atom_id res chain seq x y z
N MET A 1 -15.16 32.65 -8.60
CA MET A 1 -13.91 32.49 -7.84
C MET A 1 -12.83 32.09 -8.83
N THR A 2 -11.83 32.95 -9.06
CA THR A 2 -10.79 32.68 -10.06
C THR A 2 -9.85 31.62 -9.50
N ASN A 3 -9.88 30.41 -10.06
CA ASN A 3 -8.92 29.35 -9.79
C ASN A 3 -7.54 29.77 -10.29
N HIS A 4 -6.84 30.59 -9.50
CA HIS A 4 -5.45 30.93 -9.80
C HIS A 4 -4.58 29.73 -9.41
N PHE A 5 -4.10 29.04 -10.43
CA PHE A 5 -3.08 28.01 -10.31
C PHE A 5 -1.73 28.73 -10.14
N THR A 6 -1.18 28.70 -8.92
CA THR A 6 0.09 29.36 -8.59
C THR A 6 1.24 28.36 -8.65
N THR A 7 2.44 28.86 -8.91
CA THR A 7 3.67 28.05 -8.87
C THR A 7 3.94 27.45 -7.49
N ASP A 8 3.52 28.11 -6.42
CA ASP A 8 3.62 27.57 -5.05
C ASP A 8 2.70 26.37 -4.84
N ARG A 9 1.45 26.45 -5.35
CA ARG A 9 0.54 25.29 -5.34
C ARG A 9 1.09 24.14 -6.17
N LEU A 10 1.66 24.42 -7.35
CA LEU A 10 2.32 23.40 -8.18
C LEU A 10 3.49 22.73 -7.43
N ARG A 11 4.32 23.52 -6.72
CA ARG A 11 5.42 22.98 -5.93
C ARG A 11 4.92 22.09 -4.80
N GLU A 12 3.92 22.55 -4.04
CA GLU A 12 3.35 21.80 -2.92
C GLU A 12 2.71 20.48 -3.38
N THR A 13 1.92 20.51 -4.46
CA THR A 13 1.31 19.29 -5.02
C THR A 13 2.36 18.32 -5.53
N SER A 14 3.44 18.83 -6.11
CA SER A 14 4.55 18.00 -6.59
C SER A 14 5.27 17.34 -5.41
N ILE A 15 5.61 18.10 -4.37
CA ILE A 15 6.27 17.55 -3.17
C ILE A 15 5.40 16.46 -2.53
N LYS A 16 4.09 16.72 -2.34
CA LYS A 16 3.15 15.73 -1.77
C LYS A 16 3.08 14.45 -2.59
N LYS A 17 3.03 14.56 -3.92
CA LYS A 17 2.96 13.40 -4.83
C LYS A 17 4.18 12.46 -4.72
N TYR A 18 5.36 13.00 -4.41
CA TYR A 18 6.60 12.22 -4.23
C TYR A 18 6.97 11.98 -2.77
N ALA A 19 6.14 12.40 -1.80
CA ALA A 19 6.40 12.18 -0.38
C ALA A 19 6.19 10.69 -0.03
N PRO A 20 6.98 10.13 0.89
CA PRO A 20 6.71 8.80 1.41
C PRO A 20 5.40 8.80 2.22
N VAL A 21 4.78 7.63 2.31
CA VAL A 21 3.68 7.35 3.25
C VAL A 21 4.31 6.90 4.56
N ILE A 22 3.85 7.47 5.67
CA ILE A 22 4.37 7.18 7.00
C ILE A 22 3.40 6.26 7.73
N ILE A 23 3.92 5.17 8.30
CA ILE A 23 3.17 4.29 9.22
C ILE A 23 3.85 4.38 10.60
N GLY A 24 3.10 4.79 11.62
CA GLY A 24 3.56 4.78 13.00
C GLY A 24 3.41 3.40 13.62
N LEU A 25 4.41 2.98 14.39
CA LEU A 25 4.46 1.70 15.09
C LEU A 25 4.05 1.87 16.57
N SER A 26 3.78 0.75 17.25
CA SER A 26 3.29 0.77 18.64
C SER A 26 4.32 1.30 19.64
N ASP A 27 5.61 1.14 19.32
CA ASP A 27 6.75 1.64 20.10
C ASP A 27 7.01 3.15 19.92
N GLY A 28 6.19 3.82 19.10
CA GLY A 28 6.31 5.25 18.78
C GLY A 28 7.34 5.57 17.70
N THR A 29 7.94 4.56 17.07
CA THR A 29 8.77 4.74 15.86
C THR A 29 7.91 4.80 14.60
N GLU A 30 8.52 5.15 13.47
CA GLU A 30 7.82 5.30 12.19
C GLU A 30 8.59 4.56 11.09
N VAL A 31 7.85 4.05 10.11
CA VAL A 31 8.40 3.45 8.89
C VAL A 31 7.97 4.27 7.68
N GLU A 32 8.95 4.64 6.85
CA GLU A 32 8.73 5.37 5.60
C GLU A 32 8.53 4.39 4.42
N LEU A 33 7.33 4.38 3.86
CA LEU A 33 7.03 3.68 2.61
C LEU A 33 7.18 4.65 1.42
N LEU A 34 8.08 4.34 0.49
CA LEU A 34 8.35 5.15 -0.69
C LEU A 34 7.07 5.39 -1.51
N SER A 35 6.87 6.61 -2.01
CA SER A 35 5.84 6.87 -3.02
C SER A 35 6.00 5.92 -4.20
N LEU A 36 4.89 5.39 -4.74
CA LEU A 36 4.86 4.59 -5.97
C LEU A 36 5.77 5.20 -7.05
N LEU A 37 5.71 6.51 -7.23
CA LEU A 37 6.43 7.24 -8.28
C LEU A 37 7.96 7.22 -8.11
N ARG A 38 8.45 6.86 -6.92
CA ARG A 38 9.89 6.65 -6.67
C ARG A 38 10.35 5.23 -6.97
N LEU A 39 9.43 4.28 -7.15
CA LEU A 39 9.75 2.93 -7.57
C LEU A 39 10.01 2.86 -9.08
N LYS A 40 10.78 1.88 -9.53
CA LYS A 40 10.91 1.56 -10.96
C LYS A 40 9.58 1.08 -11.52
N GLN A 41 9.35 1.32 -12.81
CA GLN A 41 8.08 0.96 -13.46
C GLN A 41 7.77 -0.53 -13.33
N GLU A 42 8.75 -1.41 -13.58
CA GLU A 42 8.54 -2.85 -13.54
C GLU A 42 8.13 -3.31 -12.14
N ARG A 43 8.68 -2.67 -11.10
CA ARG A 43 8.32 -2.95 -9.70
C ARG A 43 6.91 -2.49 -9.36
N ARG A 44 6.50 -1.31 -9.85
CA ARG A 44 5.14 -0.81 -9.63
C ARG A 44 4.11 -1.74 -10.25
N GLU A 45 4.34 -2.13 -11.50
CA GLU A 45 3.42 -3.01 -12.24
C GLU A 45 3.28 -4.36 -11.54
N SER A 46 4.40 -4.99 -11.16
CA SER A 46 4.39 -6.26 -10.42
C SER A 46 3.65 -6.18 -9.08
N ILE A 47 3.82 -5.09 -8.32
CA ILE A 47 3.11 -4.89 -7.04
C ILE A 47 1.61 -4.72 -7.28
N LEU A 48 1.21 -3.91 -8.28
CA LEU A 48 -0.18 -3.68 -8.59
C LEU A 48 -0.88 -4.93 -9.12
N GLU A 49 -0.21 -5.72 -9.96
CA GLU A 49 -0.69 -7.02 -10.44
C GLU A 49 -0.88 -7.99 -9.27
N THR A 50 0.09 -8.07 -8.36
CA THR A 50 -0.02 -8.91 -7.16
C THR A 50 -1.24 -8.50 -6.33
N ILE A 51 -1.45 -7.20 -6.08
CA ILE A 51 -2.60 -6.71 -5.30
C ILE A 51 -3.94 -7.01 -6.02
N ASP A 52 -4.00 -6.84 -7.34
CA ASP A 52 -5.20 -7.10 -8.15
C ASP A 52 -5.54 -8.60 -8.16
N ASP A 53 -4.55 -9.48 -8.31
CA ASP A 53 -4.78 -10.93 -8.28
C ASP A 53 -5.24 -11.41 -6.90
N LEU A 54 -4.70 -10.83 -5.83
CA LEU A 54 -5.15 -11.10 -4.47
C LEU A 54 -6.60 -10.62 -4.23
N GLN A 55 -6.96 -9.46 -4.77
CA GLN A 55 -8.35 -8.97 -4.69
C GLN A 55 -9.30 -9.90 -5.45
N LYS A 56 -8.91 -10.38 -6.64
CA LYS A 56 -9.71 -11.35 -7.39
C LYS A 56 -9.86 -12.69 -6.68
N LEU A 57 -8.83 -13.15 -5.96
CA LEU A 57 -8.90 -14.39 -5.18
C LEU A 57 -9.84 -14.24 -3.99
N ARG A 58 -9.86 -13.06 -3.34
CA ARG A 58 -10.78 -12.77 -2.23
C ARG A 58 -12.22 -12.52 -2.68
N ASP A 59 -12.39 -11.81 -3.80
CA ASP A 59 -13.70 -11.34 -4.29
C ASP A 59 -14.32 -12.29 -5.34
N GLY A 60 -13.56 -13.25 -5.84
CA GLY A 60 -14.03 -14.27 -6.77
C GLY A 60 -14.91 -15.28 -6.05
N ASP A 61 -16.08 -15.56 -6.62
CA ASP A 61 -17.08 -16.57 -6.22
C ASP A 61 -16.49 -18.01 -6.14
N SER A 62 -15.53 -18.29 -5.26
CA SER A 62 -15.40 -19.64 -4.73
C SER A 62 -16.50 -19.79 -3.69
N GLU A 63 -17.49 -20.65 -3.96
CA GLU A 63 -18.49 -21.07 -2.96
C GLU A 63 -17.82 -21.75 -1.74
N ASP A 64 -16.51 -21.99 -1.79
CA ASP A 64 -15.65 -22.48 -0.72
C ASP A 64 -14.76 -21.36 -0.17
N ASP A 65 -14.70 -21.24 1.16
CA ASP A 65 -13.70 -20.44 1.87
C ASP A 65 -12.28 -20.90 1.46
N LEU A 66 -11.34 -19.95 1.33
CA LEU A 66 -9.95 -20.28 1.05
C LEU A 66 -9.40 -21.23 2.13
N SER A 67 -8.56 -22.17 1.73
CA SER A 67 -7.87 -23.03 2.69
C SER A 67 -6.83 -22.22 3.50
N THR A 68 -6.48 -22.71 4.69
CA THR A 68 -5.43 -22.09 5.51
C THR A 68 -4.10 -21.95 4.76
N GLU A 69 -3.73 -22.96 3.96
CA GLU A 69 -2.50 -22.93 3.14
C GLU A 69 -2.56 -21.82 2.08
N GLU A 70 -3.73 -21.58 1.47
CA GLU A 70 -3.92 -20.48 0.53
C GLU A 70 -3.78 -19.13 1.25
N TYR A 71 -4.45 -18.93 2.39
CA TYR A 71 -4.30 -17.70 3.19
C TYR A 71 -2.84 -17.42 3.57
N GLU A 72 -2.09 -18.44 3.98
CA GLU A 72 -0.66 -18.29 4.31
C GLU A 72 0.16 -17.85 3.09
N LEU A 73 -0.09 -18.43 1.92
CA LEU A 73 0.59 -18.05 0.68
C LEU A 73 0.26 -16.62 0.26
N LEU A 74 -0.99 -16.18 0.42
CA LEU A 74 -1.39 -14.79 0.17
C LEU A 74 -0.68 -13.83 1.13
N ALA A 75 -0.63 -14.19 2.43
CA ALA A 75 0.03 -13.37 3.44
C ALA A 75 1.54 -13.26 3.19
N GLU A 76 2.20 -14.34 2.77
CA GLU A 76 3.62 -14.33 2.37
C GLU A 76 3.84 -13.42 1.15
N SER A 77 2.98 -13.54 0.14
CA SER A 77 3.06 -12.74 -1.09
C SER A 77 2.91 -11.23 -0.80
N LEU A 78 1.98 -10.85 0.08
CA LEU A 78 1.83 -9.46 0.53
C LEU A 78 3.01 -8.98 1.37
N SER A 79 3.49 -9.83 2.29
CA SER A 79 4.62 -9.50 3.15
C SER A 79 5.89 -9.20 2.34
N ALA A 80 6.09 -9.90 1.21
CA ALA A 80 7.21 -9.68 0.31
C ALA A 80 7.22 -8.31 -0.38
N ILE A 81 6.08 -7.59 -0.42
CA ILE A 81 6.00 -6.25 -1.00
C ILE A 81 6.67 -5.21 -0.08
N PHE A 82 6.53 -5.34 1.24
CA PHE A 82 7.00 -4.33 2.20
C PHE A 82 8.50 -4.03 2.11
N PRO A 83 9.41 -5.03 2.00
CA PRO A 83 10.84 -4.77 1.77
C PRO A 83 11.17 -4.02 0.47
N ILE A 84 10.26 -4.04 -0.52
CA ILE A 84 10.45 -3.36 -1.80
C ILE A 84 10.07 -1.88 -1.68
N ILE A 85 9.03 -1.59 -0.89
CA ILE A 85 8.44 -0.24 -0.79
C ILE A 85 8.92 0.52 0.44
N ALA A 86 9.36 -0.14 1.50
CA ALA A 86 9.93 0.51 2.66
C ALA A 86 11.35 1.02 2.36
N LYS A 87 11.68 2.20 2.86
CA LYS A 87 13.03 2.75 2.79
C LYS A 87 13.98 2.01 3.74
N ASP A 88 13.49 1.66 4.92
CA ASP A 88 14.16 0.99 6.02
C ASP A 88 13.14 0.31 6.95
N HIS A 89 13.61 -0.59 7.81
CA HIS A 89 12.82 -1.19 8.90
C HIS A 89 11.52 -1.93 8.49
N ALA A 90 11.48 -2.50 7.28
CA ALA A 90 10.35 -3.31 6.81
C ALA A 90 10.04 -4.49 7.73
N ASP A 91 11.07 -5.10 8.32
CA ASP A 91 10.99 -6.20 9.28
C ASP A 91 10.21 -5.82 10.54
N ARG A 92 10.38 -4.58 11.04
CA ARG A 92 9.64 -4.09 12.21
C ARG A 92 8.17 -3.88 11.91
N LEU A 93 7.87 -3.28 10.75
CA LEU A 93 6.49 -3.13 10.29
C LEU A 93 5.83 -4.49 10.11
N LEU A 94 6.50 -5.45 9.46
CA LEU A 94 5.97 -6.80 9.28
C LEU A 94 5.72 -7.53 10.60
N ALA A 95 6.59 -7.33 11.61
CA ALA A 95 6.37 -7.92 12.93
C ALA A 95 5.13 -7.35 13.66
N GLU A 96 4.82 -6.06 13.45
CA GLU A 96 3.60 -5.42 13.99
C GLU A 96 2.33 -5.79 13.23
N LEU A 97 2.47 -6.18 11.96
CA LEU A 97 1.37 -6.67 11.12
C LEU A 97 1.16 -8.19 11.26
N ASP A 98 2.02 -8.89 12.00
CA ASP A 98 1.92 -10.33 12.22
C ASP A 98 0.83 -10.66 13.24
N HIS A 99 0.13 -11.77 13.02
CA HIS A 99 -0.97 -12.21 13.87
C HIS A 99 -1.11 -13.73 13.83
N GLU A 100 -1.55 -14.34 14.93
CA GLU A 100 -1.72 -15.80 15.04
C GLU A 100 -2.80 -16.33 14.09
N ASP A 101 -3.85 -15.54 13.88
CA ASP A 101 -4.89 -15.77 12.89
C ASP A 101 -4.44 -15.19 11.52
N VAL A 102 -4.29 -16.08 10.54
CA VAL A 102 -3.81 -15.76 9.20
C VAL A 102 -4.76 -14.85 8.42
N GLU A 103 -6.07 -14.92 8.67
CA GLU A 103 -7.04 -14.04 8.02
C GLU A 103 -6.89 -12.61 8.53
N ILE A 104 -6.72 -12.45 9.84
CA ILE A 104 -6.45 -11.15 10.46
C ILE A 104 -5.11 -10.59 9.97
N LYS A 105 -4.06 -11.42 9.92
CA LYS A 105 -2.76 -11.03 9.36
C LYS A 105 -2.90 -10.52 7.92
N LEU A 106 -3.62 -11.27 7.08
CA LEU A 106 -3.83 -10.91 5.68
C LEU A 106 -4.59 -9.57 5.57
N ASP A 107 -5.64 -9.39 6.36
CA ASP A 107 -6.41 -8.15 6.40
C ASP A 107 -5.54 -6.95 6.82
N MET A 108 -4.71 -7.10 7.87
CA MET A 108 -3.78 -6.05 8.30
C MET A 108 -2.76 -5.67 7.21
N LEU A 109 -2.17 -6.67 6.53
CA LEU A 109 -1.25 -6.46 5.41
C LEU A 109 -1.94 -5.72 4.25
N MET A 110 -3.17 -6.14 3.90
CA MET A 110 -3.98 -5.51 2.85
C MET A 110 -4.36 -4.06 3.20
N GLN A 111 -4.74 -3.79 4.45
CA GLN A 111 -5.07 -2.44 4.91
C GLN A 111 -3.85 -1.52 4.83
N ALA A 112 -2.67 -1.97 5.29
CA ALA A 112 -1.43 -1.19 5.21
C ALA A 112 -1.03 -0.88 3.75
N LEU A 113 -1.14 -1.86 2.84
CA LEU A 113 -0.87 -1.64 1.41
C LEU A 113 -1.91 -0.74 0.75
N THR A 114 -3.19 -0.87 1.11
CA THR A 114 -4.25 0.00 0.60
C THR A 114 -4.02 1.45 1.05
N TYR A 115 -3.64 1.66 2.31
CA TYR A 115 -3.29 2.98 2.83
C TYR A 115 -2.09 3.57 2.08
N TRP A 116 -1.06 2.76 1.83
CA TRP A 116 0.08 3.16 1.01
C TRP A 116 -0.31 3.53 -0.42
N LEU A 117 -1.13 2.71 -1.09
CA LEU A 117 -1.63 2.98 -2.45
C LEU A 117 -2.42 4.28 -2.50
N GLN A 118 -3.34 4.51 -1.54
CA GLN A 118 -4.11 5.75 -1.47
C GLN A 118 -3.22 6.97 -1.25
N GLY A 119 -2.25 6.88 -0.33
CA GLY A 119 -1.28 7.95 -0.08
C GLY A 119 -0.41 8.26 -1.31
N ALA A 120 -0.02 7.22 -2.05
CA ALA A 120 0.78 7.35 -3.26
C ALA A 120 -0.03 7.83 -4.49
N GLN A 121 -1.34 7.57 -4.52
CA GLN A 121 -2.28 8.02 -5.58
C GLN A 121 -2.73 9.47 -5.44
N VAL A 122 -2.39 10.19 -4.36
CA VAL A 122 -2.78 11.61 -4.16
C VAL A 122 -2.23 12.56 -5.26
N GLY A 123 -1.46 12.04 -6.22
CA GLY A 123 -1.06 12.72 -7.45
C GLY A 123 -1.97 12.51 -8.68
N GLU A 124 -2.99 11.66 -8.59
CA GLU A 124 -4.11 11.59 -9.52
C GLU A 124 -5.25 12.34 -8.86
N ALA A 125 -5.65 13.45 -9.46
CA ALA A 125 -6.78 14.20 -8.95
C ALA A 125 -7.94 13.24 -8.70
N ARG A 126 -8.49 13.24 -7.48
CA ARG A 126 -9.92 13.03 -7.34
C ARG A 126 -10.54 14.10 -8.23
N ASN A 127 -10.75 13.78 -9.51
CA ASN A 127 -11.66 14.48 -10.38
C ASN A 127 -13.01 14.26 -9.72
N SER A 128 -13.32 15.12 -8.74
CA SER A 128 -14.68 15.42 -8.35
C SER A 128 -15.34 16.03 -9.58
N LEU A 129 -15.74 15.17 -10.51
CA LEU A 129 -16.82 15.48 -11.41
C LEU A 129 -18.10 15.28 -10.60
N SER A 130 -18.66 16.45 -10.28
CA SER A 130 -20.03 16.82 -9.96
C SER A 130 -21.11 15.75 -9.92
#